data_AF-A0AAE0GQT2-F1
#
_entry.id   AF-A0AAE0GQT2-F1
#
_cell.length_a   1.000
_cell.length_b   1.000
_cell.length_c   1.000
_cell.angle_alpha   90.00
_cell.angle_beta   90.00
_cell.angle_gamma   90.00
#
_symmetry.space_group_name_H-M   'P 1'
#
loop_
_entity.id
_entity.type
_entity.pdbx_description
1 polymer ?
#
loop_
_entity_poly.entity_id
_entity_poly.type
_entity_poly.pdbx_seq_one_letter_code
_entity_poly.pdbx_strand_id
1 'polypeptide(L)'
;MASSELKHPLGIQPLGNMYLTGAQNHKAAGIGQLAQLNDEILMSVLGHLDAQSLGRLSTTSKACYIFACHDELWRALVLTEFMGNFHFFHSWRGTYLCRLASTNLEPDSVVEPPPAKKRRASEYSYAINLDNRFFSDLLFQPWFCANVPLCPTWLEVENVDRRSQLSVEEFRRAYEAPNRPVVITDVVGKWDASKLWTREYLLQAYGDRPTIVGGYKMKLHDYYRYADQAGNDDQPLYLFDKHFSSSASKLACDYTVPEYFSEDLFAALGAARPDFRWLIVGPQRSGSTFHKDPNCTSAWNAVIKGAKKWVLFPPSCIPPGVHPSEDGLDVAAPVSLVEWFLNFYDEALERGIQPLECICREGDLLFVPRGWWHMALNLEHSVAVTQNFVSQVNLPHVRKYIKQAHLVSGCEHEDRASLAERFDHALQEQHPALWEQEVKKDSERKERAHNSKALSNLFASDGNTGKEFCFNFGADNEMATNDDSAKNFKFNF
;
A
#
# COMPACT_ATOMS: atom_id res chain seq x y z
N MET A 1 -3.74 -6.44 25.28
CA MET A 1 -3.41 -5.87 26.62
C MET A 1 -2.04 -5.16 26.62
N ALA A 2 -1.83 -4.16 25.75
CA ALA A 2 -0.58 -3.36 25.73
C ALA A 2 -0.82 -1.84 25.61
N SER A 3 -2.08 -1.38 25.45
CA SER A 3 -2.37 0.04 25.20
C SER A 3 -2.42 0.91 26.46
N SER A 4 -2.52 0.34 27.66
CA SER A 4 -2.70 1.11 28.91
C SER A 4 -1.44 1.84 29.40
N GLU A 5 -0.27 1.59 28.80
CA GLU A 5 1.00 2.20 29.23
C GLU A 5 1.48 3.35 28.33
N LEU A 6 0.97 3.44 27.09
CA LEU A 6 1.37 4.49 26.16
C LEU A 6 0.69 5.81 26.52
N LYS A 7 1.51 6.83 26.82
CA LYS A 7 1.04 8.20 27.09
C LYS A 7 1.54 9.15 26.03
N HIS A 8 0.61 9.84 25.37
CA HIS A 8 0.96 10.88 24.40
C HIS A 8 1.85 11.92 25.08
N PRO A 9 2.97 12.34 24.46
CA PRO A 9 3.96 13.16 25.14
C PRO A 9 3.45 14.57 25.49
N LEU A 10 2.44 15.07 24.77
CA LEU A 10 1.69 16.30 25.10
C LEU A 10 0.51 16.10 26.08
N GLY A 11 0.22 14.86 26.49
CA GLY A 11 -0.97 14.55 27.32
C GLY A 11 -2.30 14.60 26.55
N ILE A 12 -2.26 14.42 25.22
CA ILE A 12 -3.46 14.24 24.39
C ILE A 12 -4.06 12.87 24.68
N GLN A 13 -5.38 12.78 24.73
CA GLN A 13 -6.11 11.54 24.95
C GLN A 13 -7.12 11.27 23.83
N PRO A 14 -7.52 10.01 23.62
CA PRO A 14 -8.64 9.66 22.75
C PRO A 14 -9.92 10.39 23.18
N LEU A 15 -10.76 10.79 22.23
CA LEU A 15 -12.00 11.51 22.48
C LEU A 15 -12.96 10.70 23.37
N GLY A 16 -12.98 9.38 23.20
CA GLY A 16 -13.78 8.46 24.05
C GLY A 16 -13.54 8.64 25.55
N ASN A 17 -12.32 8.96 25.97
CA ASN A 17 -11.99 9.14 27.39
C ASN A 17 -12.72 10.32 28.02
N MET A 18 -13.04 11.36 27.24
CA MET A 18 -13.82 12.50 27.70
C MET A 18 -15.21 12.05 28.18
N TYR A 19 -15.87 11.20 27.38
CA TYR A 19 -17.21 10.70 27.69
C TYR A 19 -17.21 9.72 28.87
N LEU A 20 -16.18 8.90 29.00
CA LEU A 20 -16.05 7.92 30.10
C LEU A 20 -15.73 8.57 31.45
N THR A 21 -14.93 9.64 31.45
CA THR A 21 -14.50 10.32 32.68
C THR A 21 -15.40 11.48 33.09
N GLY A 22 -16.26 11.96 32.19
CA GLY A 22 -17.01 13.20 32.38
C GLY A 22 -16.14 14.45 32.44
N ALA A 23 -14.86 14.35 32.02
CA ALA A 23 -13.93 15.47 32.03
C ALA A 23 -14.30 16.51 30.96
N GLN A 24 -14.08 17.79 31.26
CA GLN A 24 -14.19 18.84 30.26
C GLN A 24 -12.97 18.85 29.34
N ASN A 25 -13.21 18.92 28.03
CA ASN A 25 -12.13 19.07 27.05
C ASN A 25 -11.62 20.51 27.01
N HIS A 26 -10.35 20.70 27.37
CA HIS A 26 -9.71 22.01 27.37
C HIS A 26 -9.46 22.58 25.96
N LYS A 27 -9.68 21.79 24.91
CA LYS A 27 -9.53 22.19 23.51
C LYS A 27 -10.30 23.47 23.18
N ALA A 28 -11.61 23.50 23.45
CA ALA A 28 -12.47 24.61 23.05
C ALA A 28 -12.06 25.94 23.68
N ALA A 29 -11.72 25.93 24.97
CA ALA A 29 -11.23 27.12 25.68
C ALA A 29 -9.88 27.61 25.14
N GLY A 30 -9.03 26.69 24.67
CA GLY A 30 -7.70 27.02 24.17
C GLY A 30 -7.69 27.56 22.73
N ILE A 31 -8.58 27.12 21.85
CA ILE A 31 -8.65 27.60 20.45
C ILE A 31 -9.70 28.69 20.22
N GLY A 32 -10.49 29.02 21.25
CA GLY A 32 -11.46 30.12 21.22
C GLY A 32 -12.53 29.94 20.15
N GLN A 33 -12.75 30.97 19.32
CA GLN A 33 -13.79 30.94 18.28
C GLN A 33 -13.58 29.84 17.22
N LEU A 34 -12.34 29.36 17.04
CA LEU A 34 -12.03 28.25 16.14
C LEU A 34 -12.64 26.92 16.61
N ALA A 35 -13.11 26.83 17.86
CA ALA A 35 -13.78 25.64 18.39
C ALA A 35 -15.13 25.34 17.72
N GLN A 36 -15.61 26.22 16.85
CA GLN A 36 -16.76 25.96 15.96
C GLN A 36 -16.41 24.99 14.82
N LEU A 37 -15.12 24.83 14.50
CA LEU A 37 -14.63 23.88 13.51
C LEU A 37 -14.32 22.55 14.22
N ASN A 38 -14.59 21.43 13.55
CA ASN A 38 -14.06 20.14 13.98
C ASN A 38 -12.55 20.06 13.72
N ASP A 39 -11.90 19.01 14.23
CA ASP A 39 -10.44 18.90 14.19
C ASP A 39 -9.95 18.74 12.74
N GLU A 40 -10.71 18.07 11.88
CA GLU A 40 -10.42 17.84 10.47
C GLU A 40 -10.42 19.16 9.66
N ILE A 41 -11.49 19.96 9.79
CA ILE A 41 -11.61 21.24 9.09
C ILE A 41 -10.58 22.23 9.64
N LEU A 42 -10.36 22.24 10.96
CA LEU A 42 -9.34 23.08 11.56
C LEU A 42 -7.95 22.73 11.00
N MET A 43 -7.58 21.44 10.97
CA MET A 43 -6.31 21.01 10.41
C MET A 43 -6.18 21.33 8.91
N SER A 44 -7.25 21.19 8.13
CA SER A 44 -7.27 21.61 6.72
C SER A 44 -7.01 23.12 6.58
N VAL A 45 -7.64 23.96 7.39
CA VAL A 45 -7.40 25.41 7.39
C VAL A 45 -5.96 25.73 7.78
N LEU A 46 -5.43 25.07 8.82
CA LEU A 46 -4.04 25.25 9.25
C LEU A 46 -3.03 24.76 8.21
N GLY A 47 -3.39 23.76 7.40
CA GLY A 47 -2.58 23.27 6.28
C GLY A 47 -2.34 24.30 5.17
N HIS A 48 -3.11 25.39 5.13
CA HIS A 48 -2.91 26.51 4.21
C HIS A 48 -2.00 27.62 4.78
N LEU A 49 -1.60 27.54 6.05
CA LEU A 49 -0.75 28.54 6.68
C LEU A 49 0.73 28.29 6.40
N ASP A 50 1.48 29.36 6.22
CA ASP A 50 2.94 29.28 6.14
C ASP A 50 3.58 28.98 7.51
N ALA A 51 4.85 28.59 7.50
CA ALA A 51 5.58 28.26 8.72
C ALA A 51 5.62 29.40 9.74
N GLN A 52 5.65 30.67 9.28
CA GLN A 52 5.64 31.83 10.16
C GLN A 52 4.30 31.98 10.89
N SER A 53 3.19 31.79 10.18
CA SER A 53 1.84 31.88 10.71
C SER A 53 1.56 30.74 11.68
N LEU A 54 1.97 29.51 11.35
CA LEU A 54 1.92 28.37 12.29
C LEU A 54 2.78 28.64 13.53
N GLY A 55 3.98 29.18 13.34
CA GLY A 55 4.86 29.61 14.43
C GLY A 55 4.19 30.62 15.37
N ARG A 56 3.57 31.68 14.82
CA ARG A 56 2.82 32.68 15.60
C ARG A 56 1.62 32.05 16.31
N LEU A 57 0.83 31.25 15.61
CA LEU A 57 -0.32 30.56 16.18
C LEU A 57 0.09 29.66 17.36
N SER A 58 1.22 28.97 17.25
CA SER A 58 1.72 28.10 18.32
C SER A 58 2.03 28.84 19.64
N THR A 59 2.13 30.17 19.62
CA THR A 59 2.43 31.00 20.80
C THR A 59 1.20 31.55 21.52
N THR A 60 -0.01 31.36 20.98
CA THR A 60 -1.22 32.02 21.50
C THR A 60 -1.88 31.27 22.66
N SER A 61 -1.83 29.94 22.64
CA SER A 61 -2.37 29.09 23.70
C SER A 61 -1.76 27.69 23.63
N LYS A 62 -1.92 26.89 24.69
CA LYS A 62 -1.44 25.50 24.67
C LYS A 62 -2.20 24.63 23.64
N ALA A 63 -3.47 24.92 23.37
CA ALA A 63 -4.24 24.19 22.36
C ALA A 63 -3.80 24.55 20.94
N CYS A 64 -3.61 25.85 20.68
CA CYS A 64 -3.06 26.31 19.41
C CYS A 64 -1.63 25.79 19.18
N TYR A 65 -0.83 25.66 20.23
CA TYR A 65 0.48 24.99 20.16
C TYR A 65 0.36 23.56 19.62
N ILE A 66 -0.54 22.73 20.16
CA ILE A 66 -0.71 21.34 19.71
C ILE A 66 -1.04 21.29 18.22
N PHE A 67 -2.09 22.01 17.81
CA PHE A 67 -2.54 21.99 16.42
C PHE A 67 -1.46 22.53 15.49
N ALA A 68 -0.89 23.70 15.79
CA ALA A 68 0.11 24.33 14.94
C ALA A 68 1.47 23.63 14.92
N CYS A 69 1.75 22.74 15.88
CA CYS A 69 2.94 21.90 15.93
C CYS A 69 2.68 20.45 15.53
N HIS A 70 1.51 20.12 15.01
CA HIS A 70 1.20 18.78 14.51
C HIS A 70 2.13 18.41 13.34
N ASP A 71 2.68 17.21 13.36
CA ASP A 71 3.79 16.81 12.48
C ASP A 71 3.39 16.83 10.99
N GLU A 72 2.15 16.52 10.64
CA GLU A 72 1.67 16.55 9.25
C GLU A 72 1.78 17.94 8.60
N LEU A 73 1.51 19.02 9.35
CA LEU A 73 1.62 20.39 8.83
C LEU A 73 3.06 20.70 8.44
N TRP A 74 4.00 20.34 9.32
CA TRP A 74 5.42 20.59 9.09
C TRP A 74 6.02 19.64 8.06
N ARG A 75 5.52 18.39 7.98
CA ARG A 75 5.88 17.45 6.91
C ARG A 75 5.50 18.02 5.55
N ALA A 76 4.28 18.52 5.41
CA ALA A 76 3.81 19.15 4.18
C ALA A 76 4.69 20.35 3.80
N LEU A 77 5.02 21.24 4.76
CA LEU A 77 5.90 22.38 4.50
C LEU A 77 7.32 21.95 4.08
N VAL A 78 7.92 20.98 4.78
CA VAL A 78 9.27 20.47 4.42
C VAL A 78 9.27 19.90 3.01
N LEU A 79 8.30 19.04 2.68
CA LEU A 79 8.27 18.35 1.40
C LEU A 79 7.88 19.28 0.24
N THR A 80 7.01 20.28 0.47
CA THR A 80 6.61 21.22 -0.59
C THR A 80 7.66 22.32 -0.81
N GLU A 81 8.27 22.85 0.25
CA GLU A 81 9.23 23.95 0.12
C GLU A 81 10.66 23.46 -0.18
N PHE A 82 11.07 22.35 0.41
CA PHE A 82 12.44 21.84 0.28
C PHE A 82 12.55 20.61 -0.63
N MET A 83 11.43 20.02 -1.06
CA MET A 83 11.42 18.78 -1.85
C MET A 83 12.24 17.69 -1.14
N GLY A 84 13.25 17.09 -1.78
CA GLY A 84 14.19 16.18 -1.13
C GLY A 84 15.49 16.83 -0.65
N ASN A 85 15.59 18.17 -0.62
CA ASN A 85 16.79 18.91 -0.21
C ASN A 85 16.72 19.32 1.27
N PHE A 86 16.65 18.31 2.15
CA PHE A 86 16.63 18.49 3.60
C PHE A 86 17.33 17.35 4.31
N HIS A 87 17.83 17.62 5.52
CA HIS A 87 18.32 16.59 6.44
C HIS A 87 17.31 16.45 7.58
N PHE A 88 16.68 15.28 7.68
CA PHE A 88 15.72 15.03 8.75
C PHE A 88 16.39 15.12 10.12
N PHE A 89 15.73 15.83 11.03
CA PHE A 89 16.23 16.12 12.37
C PHE A 89 15.14 15.92 13.42
N HIS A 90 15.06 14.70 13.96
CA HIS A 90 14.16 14.24 15.04
C HIS A 90 12.64 14.37 14.80
N SER A 91 12.16 15.43 14.13
CA SER A 91 10.78 15.68 13.76
C SER A 91 10.69 16.55 12.51
N TRP A 92 9.51 16.63 11.90
CA TRP A 92 9.29 17.45 10.70
C TRP A 92 9.45 18.95 10.99
N ARG A 93 8.94 19.42 12.13
CA ARG A 93 9.16 20.81 12.58
C ARG A 93 10.64 21.09 12.86
N GLY A 94 11.34 20.17 13.52
CA GLY A 94 12.78 20.29 13.78
C GLY A 94 13.57 20.39 12.49
N THR A 95 13.24 19.52 11.53
CA THR A 95 13.80 19.50 10.17
C THR A 95 13.63 20.85 9.47
N TYR A 96 12.41 21.41 9.49
CA TYR A 96 12.12 22.70 8.86
C TYR A 96 12.96 23.83 9.46
N LEU A 97 13.00 23.93 10.79
CA LEU A 97 13.77 24.95 11.50
C LEU A 97 15.29 24.82 11.26
N CYS A 98 15.82 23.60 11.28
CA CYS A 98 17.22 23.33 10.97
C CYS A 98 17.57 23.72 9.53
N ARG A 99 16.68 23.44 8.58
CA ARG A 99 16.89 23.79 7.18
C ARG A 99 16.92 25.31 6.98
N LEU A 100 15.98 26.04 7.58
CA LEU A 100 15.96 27.51 7.58
C LEU A 100 17.17 28.14 8.28
N ALA A 101 17.67 27.54 9.35
CA ALA A 101 18.88 28.03 9.99
C ALA A 101 20.11 27.85 9.07
N SER A 102 20.13 26.77 8.30
CA SER A 102 21.23 26.41 7.40
C SER A 102 21.23 27.20 6.09
N THR A 103 20.11 27.80 5.65
CA THR A 103 20.10 28.68 4.47
C THR A 103 20.91 29.97 4.65
N ASN A 104 21.30 30.30 5.89
CA ASN A 104 22.22 31.41 6.19
C ASN A 104 23.70 30.98 6.10
N LEU A 105 23.98 29.76 5.66
CA LEU A 105 25.31 29.20 5.48
C LEU A 105 25.41 28.58 4.05
N GLU A 106 26.63 28.31 3.58
CA GLU A 106 26.92 27.71 2.26
C GLU A 106 26.01 26.49 1.93
N PRO A 107 25.64 26.24 0.66
CA PRO A 107 24.68 25.19 0.27
C PRO A 107 24.96 23.77 0.78
N ASP A 108 26.24 23.45 1.02
CA ASP A 108 26.71 22.16 1.58
C ASP A 108 27.13 22.24 3.06
N SER A 109 27.04 23.43 3.66
CA SER A 109 27.38 23.60 5.07
C SER A 109 26.23 23.14 5.95
N VAL A 110 26.43 21.94 6.46
CA VAL A 110 25.56 21.33 7.46
C VAL A 110 25.75 22.12 8.75
N VAL A 111 24.69 22.72 9.28
CA VAL A 111 24.64 22.97 10.72
C VAL A 111 24.53 21.60 11.36
N GLU A 112 25.68 21.00 11.72
CA GLU A 112 25.63 19.90 12.66
C GLU A 112 24.96 20.44 13.93
N PRO A 113 23.94 19.74 14.45
CA PRO A 113 23.33 20.15 15.69
C PRO A 113 24.44 20.26 16.75
N PRO A 114 24.37 21.26 17.66
CA PRO A 114 25.37 21.38 18.70
C PRO A 114 25.56 20.02 19.39
N PRO A 115 26.81 19.56 19.61
CA PRO A 115 27.08 18.25 20.18
C PRO A 115 26.24 18.11 21.44
N ALA A 116 25.54 16.97 21.56
CA ALA A 116 24.64 16.69 22.66
C ALA A 116 25.36 16.90 23.99
N LYS A 117 25.28 18.11 24.55
CA LYS A 117 25.76 18.42 25.90
C LYS A 117 24.85 17.70 26.88
N LYS A 118 24.93 16.36 26.99
CA LYS A 118 24.12 15.53 27.90
C LYS A 118 22.65 15.99 28.04
N ARG A 119 22.05 16.55 27.00
CA ARG A 119 20.66 16.93 27.01
C ARG A 119 19.91 15.67 26.65
N ARG A 120 19.32 15.04 27.65
CA ARG A 120 18.48 13.85 27.44
C ARG A 120 17.43 14.20 26.38
N ALA A 121 16.99 13.24 25.56
CA ALA A 121 15.85 13.44 24.64
C ALA A 121 14.61 14.04 25.36
N SER A 122 14.53 13.87 26.68
CA SER A 122 13.59 14.54 27.59
C SER A 122 13.80 16.06 27.78
N GLU A 123 14.76 16.72 27.13
CA GLU A 123 14.98 18.19 27.18
C GLU A 123 14.58 18.90 25.88
N TYR A 124 14.30 18.16 24.80
CA TYR A 124 13.31 18.59 23.79
C TYR A 124 11.88 18.35 24.30
N SER A 125 11.74 18.13 25.62
CA SER A 125 10.49 17.99 26.34
C SER A 125 9.49 18.99 25.80
N TYR A 126 8.35 18.43 25.39
CA TYR A 126 7.08 19.08 25.49
C TYR A 126 6.94 19.60 26.93
N ALA A 127 7.48 20.79 27.20
CA ALA A 127 7.35 21.46 28.50
C ALA A 127 5.87 21.79 28.78
N ILE A 128 5.04 21.63 27.75
CA ILE A 128 3.59 21.74 27.76
C ILE A 128 3.02 20.32 27.96
N ASN A 129 2.77 19.95 29.22
CA ASN A 129 1.84 18.87 29.54
C ASN A 129 0.45 19.49 29.83
N LEU A 130 -0.61 18.84 29.35
CA LEU A 130 -1.98 19.35 29.37
C LEU A 130 -2.87 18.74 30.45
N ASP A 131 -2.26 18.25 31.54
CA ASP A 131 -2.94 17.58 32.65
C ASP A 131 -3.87 16.43 32.18
N ASN A 132 -3.61 15.85 31.01
CA ASN A 132 -4.45 14.82 30.38
C ASN A 132 -5.92 15.23 30.13
N ARG A 133 -6.19 16.53 29.91
CA ARG A 133 -7.55 17.07 29.64
C ARG A 133 -7.74 17.63 28.23
N PHE A 134 -6.87 17.22 27.31
CA PHE A 134 -6.99 17.55 25.90
C PHE A 134 -7.36 16.29 25.12
N PHE A 135 -8.54 16.29 24.50
CA PHE A 135 -9.09 15.10 23.85
C PHE A 135 -9.28 15.34 22.34
N SER A 136 -8.67 14.48 21.51
CA SER A 136 -8.76 14.51 20.04
C SER A 136 -8.24 13.20 19.49
N ASP A 137 -9.09 12.45 18.77
CA ASP A 137 -8.67 11.21 18.11
C ASP A 137 -7.71 11.53 16.95
N LEU A 138 -8.02 12.57 16.16
CA LEU A 138 -7.21 13.01 15.03
C LEU A 138 -5.75 13.33 15.43
N LEU A 139 -5.54 13.97 16.58
CA LEU A 139 -4.19 14.31 17.06
C LEU A 139 -3.52 13.18 17.86
N PHE A 140 -4.29 12.20 18.36
CA PHE A 140 -3.78 11.09 19.15
C PHE A 140 -3.41 9.88 18.29
N GLN A 141 -4.24 9.57 17.30
CA GLN A 141 -4.22 8.32 16.55
C GLN A 141 -2.94 8.14 15.72
N PRO A 142 -2.42 9.14 14.97
CA PRO A 142 -1.14 8.99 14.27
C PRO A 142 -0.01 8.65 15.24
N TRP A 143 0.13 9.41 16.33
CA TRP A 143 1.12 9.12 17.36
C TRP A 143 0.98 7.72 17.94
N PHE A 144 -0.26 7.28 18.22
CA PHE A 144 -0.51 5.94 18.74
C PHE A 144 -0.12 4.85 17.74
N CYS A 145 -0.47 5.00 16.46
CA CYS A 145 -0.12 4.06 15.40
C CYS A 145 1.40 3.94 15.19
N ALA A 146 2.14 5.04 15.31
CA ALA A 146 3.60 5.05 15.26
C ALA A 146 4.24 4.30 16.44
N ASN A 147 3.64 4.41 17.64
CA ASN A 147 4.28 3.96 18.89
C ASN A 147 3.74 2.64 19.45
N VAL A 148 2.57 2.17 19.01
CA VAL A 148 2.00 0.91 19.49
C VAL A 148 2.85 -0.28 19.03
N PRO A 149 3.27 -1.18 19.94
CA PRO A 149 3.94 -2.41 19.53
C PRO A 149 3.05 -3.20 18.56
N LEU A 150 3.65 -3.80 17.53
CA LEU A 150 2.92 -4.71 16.66
C LEU A 150 2.44 -5.91 17.49
N CYS A 151 1.14 -6.19 17.45
CA CYS A 151 0.59 -7.31 18.22
C CYS A 151 1.14 -8.64 17.64
N PRO A 152 1.66 -9.56 18.47
CA PRO A 152 2.16 -10.85 18.00
C PRO A 152 1.13 -11.63 17.17
N THR A 153 -0.14 -11.56 17.55
CA THR A 153 -1.24 -12.26 16.85
C THR A 153 -1.41 -11.80 15.40
N TRP A 154 -1.07 -10.54 15.07
CA TRP A 154 -1.08 -10.03 13.69
C TRP A 154 0.00 -10.69 12.82
N LEU A 155 1.02 -11.29 13.44
CA LEU A 155 2.18 -11.87 12.76
C LEU A 155 2.14 -13.40 12.71
N GLU A 156 1.24 -14.04 13.46
CA GLU A 156 1.18 -15.51 13.61
C GLU A 156 0.60 -16.22 12.38
N VAL A 157 -0.31 -15.59 11.64
CA VAL A 157 -0.96 -16.22 10.48
C VAL A 157 -0.04 -16.20 9.27
N GLU A 158 0.33 -17.39 8.81
CA GLU A 158 1.01 -17.65 7.53
C GLU A 158 0.28 -18.80 6.79
N ASN A 159 -0.66 -18.46 5.92
CA ASN A 159 -1.52 -19.41 5.20
C ASN A 159 -1.39 -19.32 3.66
N VAL A 160 -0.51 -18.46 3.15
CA VAL A 160 -0.09 -18.50 1.72
C VAL A 160 0.81 -19.71 1.50
N ASP A 161 0.55 -20.46 0.42
CA ASP A 161 1.35 -21.61 0.02
C ASP A 161 2.82 -21.22 -0.25
N ARG A 162 3.76 -22.04 0.21
CA ARG A 162 5.21 -21.79 0.10
C ARG A 162 5.86 -22.93 -0.66
N ARG A 163 6.58 -22.61 -1.74
CA ARG A 163 7.18 -23.58 -2.65
C ARG A 163 8.67 -23.34 -2.85
N SER A 164 9.38 -24.40 -3.17
CA SER A 164 10.74 -24.41 -3.71
C SER A 164 10.78 -25.39 -4.89
N GLN A 165 11.77 -25.25 -5.76
CA GLN A 165 11.97 -26.12 -6.94
C GLN A 165 10.72 -26.23 -7.83
N LEU A 166 9.94 -25.16 -7.90
CA LEU A 166 8.71 -25.11 -8.69
C LEU A 166 9.07 -25.09 -10.18
N SER A 167 8.43 -25.89 -11.03
CA SER A 167 8.62 -25.75 -12.48
C SER A 167 7.74 -24.63 -13.05
N VAL A 168 8.06 -24.11 -14.24
CA VAL A 168 7.24 -23.11 -14.92
C VAL A 168 5.83 -23.64 -15.22
N GLU A 169 5.72 -24.89 -15.64
CA GLU A 169 4.45 -25.57 -15.92
C GLU A 169 3.62 -25.73 -14.65
N GLU A 170 4.25 -26.12 -13.54
CA GLU A 170 3.59 -26.24 -12.25
C GLU A 170 3.13 -24.87 -11.73
N PHE A 171 3.96 -23.84 -11.84
CA PHE A 171 3.62 -22.47 -11.49
C PHE A 171 2.36 -22.01 -12.25
N ARG A 172 2.38 -22.16 -13.58
CA ARG A 172 1.27 -21.76 -14.45
C ARG A 172 -0.02 -22.49 -14.11
N ARG A 173 0.05 -23.81 -13.96
CA ARG A 173 -1.12 -24.66 -13.70
C ARG A 173 -1.72 -24.44 -12.31
N ALA A 174 -0.90 -24.31 -11.27
CA ALA A 174 -1.36 -24.32 -9.87
C ALA A 174 -1.54 -22.92 -9.26
N TYR A 175 -0.94 -21.88 -9.85
CA TYR A 175 -0.93 -20.54 -9.26
C TYR A 175 -1.35 -19.45 -10.25
N GLU A 176 -0.69 -19.33 -11.40
CA GLU A 176 -0.98 -18.24 -12.34
C GLU A 176 -2.39 -18.36 -12.95
N ALA A 177 -2.71 -19.51 -13.57
CA ALA A 177 -4.01 -19.74 -14.21
C ALA A 177 -5.18 -19.74 -13.21
N PRO A 178 -5.07 -20.37 -12.03
CA PRO A 178 -6.08 -20.28 -10.97
C PRO A 178 -6.13 -18.91 -10.26
N ASN A 179 -5.22 -17.99 -10.57
CA ASN A 179 -5.11 -16.68 -9.95
C ASN A 179 -4.87 -16.75 -8.43
N ARG A 180 -3.91 -17.58 -7.99
CA ARG A 180 -3.61 -17.87 -6.57
C ARG A 180 -2.20 -17.37 -6.19
N PRO A 181 -2.04 -16.60 -5.09
CA PRO A 181 -0.73 -16.18 -4.59
C PRO A 181 0.15 -17.36 -4.16
N VAL A 182 1.47 -17.18 -4.21
CA VAL A 182 2.46 -18.16 -3.73
C VAL A 182 3.76 -17.48 -3.33
N VAL A 183 4.40 -17.99 -2.27
CA VAL A 183 5.77 -17.62 -1.92
C VAL A 183 6.74 -18.65 -2.50
N ILE A 184 7.74 -18.19 -3.25
CA ILE A 184 8.82 -18.98 -3.84
C ILE A 184 10.11 -18.68 -3.07
N THR A 185 10.73 -19.73 -2.53
CA THR A 185 11.76 -19.61 -1.47
C THR A 185 13.20 -19.80 -1.96
N ASP A 186 13.40 -20.20 -3.21
CA ASP A 186 14.70 -20.64 -3.74
C ASP A 186 15.16 -19.87 -4.99
N VAL A 187 14.67 -18.64 -5.15
CA VAL A 187 15.00 -17.74 -6.26
C VAL A 187 16.03 -16.68 -5.85
N VAL A 188 15.68 -15.83 -4.89
CA VAL A 188 16.43 -14.60 -4.58
C VAL A 188 17.83 -14.89 -4.06
N GLY A 189 18.00 -15.98 -3.30
CA GLY A 189 19.32 -16.39 -2.77
C GLY A 189 20.36 -16.73 -3.85
N LYS A 190 19.94 -16.91 -5.11
CA LYS A 190 20.84 -17.13 -6.26
C LYS A 190 21.30 -15.83 -6.91
N TRP A 191 20.68 -14.69 -6.60
CA TRP A 191 21.03 -13.38 -7.16
C TRP A 191 22.23 -12.77 -6.43
N ASP A 192 23.06 -12.03 -7.16
CA ASP A 192 24.14 -11.25 -6.56
C ASP A 192 23.57 -10.17 -5.62
N ALA A 193 22.38 -9.63 -5.93
CA ALA A 193 21.65 -8.68 -5.09
C ALA A 193 21.51 -9.15 -3.63
N SER A 194 21.31 -10.46 -3.38
CA SER A 194 21.18 -11.02 -2.02
C SER A 194 22.42 -10.76 -1.15
N LYS A 195 23.60 -10.65 -1.77
CA LYS A 195 24.88 -10.37 -1.12
C LYS A 195 25.26 -8.91 -1.24
N LEU A 196 25.02 -8.31 -2.41
CA LEU A 196 25.52 -6.99 -2.76
C LEU A 196 24.68 -5.85 -2.21
N TRP A 197 23.35 -5.96 -2.14
CA TRP A 197 22.47 -4.81 -1.82
C TRP A 197 22.45 -4.47 -0.33
N THR A 198 23.63 -4.17 0.22
CA THR A 198 23.81 -3.50 1.51
C THR A 198 23.59 -2.00 1.36
N ARG A 199 23.45 -1.30 2.49
CA ARG A 199 23.34 0.17 2.53
C ARG A 199 24.50 0.84 1.80
N GLU A 200 25.72 0.38 2.03
CA GLU A 200 26.96 0.94 1.47
C GLU A 200 26.99 0.77 -0.05
N TYR A 201 26.62 -0.42 -0.54
CA TYR A 201 26.59 -0.69 -1.97
C TYR A 201 25.52 0.13 -2.67
N LEU A 202 24.31 0.25 -2.09
CA LEU A 202 23.24 1.07 -2.67
C LEU A 202 23.64 2.55 -2.71
N LEU A 203 24.27 3.07 -1.65
CA LEU A 203 24.83 4.42 -1.61
C LEU A 203 25.88 4.63 -2.71
N GLN A 204 26.80 3.69 -2.89
CA GLN A 204 27.82 3.76 -3.94
C GLN A 204 27.20 3.65 -5.35
N ALA A 205 26.20 2.78 -5.52
CA ALA A 205 25.54 2.56 -6.79
C ALA A 205 24.78 3.80 -7.25
N TYR A 206 24.11 4.51 -6.34
CA TYR A 206 23.43 5.76 -6.66
C TYR A 206 24.37 6.96 -6.75
N GLY A 207 25.37 7.06 -5.86
CA GLY A 207 26.18 8.27 -5.71
C GLY A 207 25.31 9.47 -5.35
N ASP A 208 25.50 10.59 -6.04
CA ASP A 208 24.70 11.82 -5.84
C ASP A 208 23.37 11.84 -6.61
N ARG A 209 23.05 10.80 -7.38
CA ARG A 209 21.81 10.76 -8.15
C ARG A 209 20.60 10.62 -7.22
N PRO A 210 19.51 11.36 -7.48
CA PRO A 210 18.32 11.25 -6.64
C PRO A 210 17.59 9.92 -6.87
N THR A 211 16.93 9.49 -5.81
CA THR A 211 15.91 8.41 -5.76
C THR A 211 14.51 9.02 -5.70
N ILE A 212 13.48 8.21 -5.89
CA ILE A 212 12.08 8.63 -5.68
C ILE A 212 11.63 8.14 -4.31
N VAL A 213 11.27 9.07 -3.43
CA VAL A 213 10.85 8.81 -2.03
C VAL A 213 9.54 9.55 -1.78
N GLY A 214 8.45 8.82 -1.56
CA GLY A 214 7.13 9.42 -1.33
C GLY A 214 6.67 10.39 -2.43
N GLY A 215 7.11 10.18 -3.68
CA GLY A 215 6.86 11.06 -4.82
C GLY A 215 7.89 12.19 -5.03
N TYR A 216 8.82 12.38 -4.10
CA TYR A 216 9.84 13.44 -4.17
C TYR A 216 11.20 12.88 -4.61
N LYS A 217 11.98 13.71 -5.31
CA LYS A 217 13.37 13.38 -5.65
C LYS A 217 14.27 13.68 -4.46
N MET A 218 14.89 12.66 -3.88
CA MET A 218 15.75 12.77 -2.69
C MET A 218 17.04 11.97 -2.86
N LYS A 219 18.19 12.49 -2.41
CA LYS A 219 19.43 11.69 -2.40
C LYS A 219 19.28 10.51 -1.44
N LEU A 220 19.78 9.34 -1.85
CA LEU A 220 19.66 8.11 -1.05
C LEU A 220 20.29 8.25 0.34
N HIS A 221 21.39 8.99 0.45
CA HIS A 221 22.03 9.29 1.72
C HIS A 221 21.10 10.02 2.70
N ASP A 222 20.39 11.05 2.22
CA ASP A 222 19.49 11.84 3.05
C ASP A 222 18.24 11.05 3.41
N TYR A 223 17.78 10.19 2.49
CA TYR A 223 16.71 9.23 2.78
C TYR A 223 17.08 8.26 3.89
N TYR A 224 18.29 7.68 3.87
CA TYR A 224 18.71 6.80 4.96
C TYR A 224 18.82 7.53 6.29
N ARG A 225 19.32 8.78 6.31
CA ARG A 225 19.33 9.61 7.52
C ARG A 225 17.91 9.82 8.08
N TYR A 226 16.93 10.02 7.20
CA TYR A 226 15.51 10.06 7.59
C TYR A 226 15.05 8.71 8.15
N ALA A 227 15.27 7.62 7.41
CA ALA A 227 14.79 6.30 7.76
C ALA A 227 15.33 5.81 9.13
N ASP A 228 16.56 6.16 9.48
CA ASP A 228 17.19 5.84 10.77
C ASP A 228 16.51 6.56 11.97
N GLN A 229 15.75 7.64 11.70
CA GLN A 229 15.10 8.49 12.71
C GLN A 229 13.57 8.48 12.61
N ALA A 230 12.99 7.76 11.65
CA ALA A 230 11.55 7.80 11.33
C ALA A 230 10.65 7.04 12.32
N GLY A 231 11.17 6.59 13.47
CA GLY A 231 10.45 5.72 14.41
C GLY A 231 9.18 6.31 15.04
N ASN A 232 8.97 7.63 14.92
CA ASN A 232 7.77 8.33 15.40
C ASN A 232 6.79 8.71 14.27
N ASP A 233 7.07 8.34 13.02
CA ASP A 233 6.21 8.59 11.87
C ASP A 233 5.26 7.38 11.69
N ASP A 234 3.95 7.61 11.68
CA ASP A 234 2.95 6.56 11.47
C ASP A 234 2.80 6.16 10.00
N GLN A 235 3.34 7.01 9.11
CA GLN A 235 3.42 6.82 7.68
C GLN A 235 4.82 7.18 7.18
N PRO A 236 5.87 6.40 7.56
CA PRO A 236 7.23 6.74 7.19
C PRO A 236 7.39 6.84 5.68
N LEU A 237 8.15 7.83 5.20
CA LEU A 237 8.48 7.97 3.79
C LEU A 237 9.08 6.68 3.25
N TYR A 238 8.62 6.31 2.07
CA TYR A 238 8.96 5.04 1.43
C TYR A 238 9.64 5.30 0.09
N LEU A 239 10.83 4.73 -0.10
CA LEU A 239 11.53 4.78 -1.38
C LEU A 239 10.87 3.79 -2.33
N PHE A 240 10.41 4.30 -3.46
CA PHE A 240 9.72 3.54 -4.50
C PHE A 240 10.19 4.04 -5.86
N ASP A 241 11.38 3.61 -6.27
CA ASP A 241 12.10 4.20 -7.40
C ASP A 241 11.96 3.33 -8.66
N LYS A 242 11.17 3.84 -9.62
CA LYS A 242 10.98 3.24 -10.95
C LYS A 242 12.18 3.39 -11.89
N HIS A 243 13.04 4.37 -11.63
CA HIS A 243 14.17 4.70 -12.48
C HIS A 243 15.47 4.07 -12.00
N PHE A 244 15.47 3.32 -10.88
CA PHE A 244 16.69 2.70 -10.31
C PHE A 244 17.55 1.97 -11.33
N SER A 245 16.92 1.30 -12.29
CA SER A 245 17.61 0.55 -13.34
C SER A 245 18.37 1.39 -14.36
N SER A 246 17.95 2.64 -14.61
CA SER A 246 18.66 3.59 -15.48
C SER A 246 19.55 4.51 -14.64
N SER A 247 19.07 4.94 -13.48
CA SER A 247 19.79 5.78 -12.52
C SER A 247 20.96 5.05 -11.87
N ALA A 248 20.89 3.73 -11.66
CA ALA A 248 21.94 2.91 -11.06
C ALA A 248 22.00 1.55 -11.77
N SER A 249 22.45 1.56 -13.03
CA SER A 249 22.42 0.39 -13.93
C SER A 249 23.07 -0.87 -13.39
N LYS A 250 24.07 -0.77 -12.50
CA LYS A 250 24.66 -1.91 -11.80
C LYS A 250 23.61 -2.73 -11.04
N LEU A 251 22.65 -2.07 -10.39
CA LEU A 251 21.56 -2.73 -9.66
C LEU A 251 20.70 -3.60 -10.58
N ALA A 252 20.50 -3.20 -11.83
CA ALA A 252 19.74 -3.99 -12.80
C ALA A 252 20.50 -5.25 -13.26
N CYS A 253 21.82 -5.31 -13.08
CA CYS A 253 22.64 -6.49 -13.38
C CYS A 253 22.73 -7.47 -12.20
N ASP A 254 22.38 -7.05 -10.99
CA ASP A 254 22.55 -7.86 -9.77
C ASP A 254 21.44 -8.90 -9.57
N TYR A 255 20.39 -8.88 -10.39
CA TYR A 255 19.31 -9.86 -10.36
C TYR A 255 18.80 -10.17 -11.77
N THR A 256 18.09 -11.29 -11.91
CA THR A 256 17.44 -11.70 -13.15
C THR A 256 15.97 -11.96 -12.92
N VAL A 257 15.12 -11.61 -13.89
CA VAL A 257 13.69 -11.97 -13.83
C VAL A 257 13.56 -13.50 -13.82
N PRO A 258 12.87 -14.10 -12.83
CA PRO A 258 12.66 -15.54 -12.77
C PRO A 258 11.91 -16.07 -14.00
N GLU A 259 12.20 -17.30 -14.41
CA GLU A 259 11.63 -17.91 -15.62
C GLU A 259 10.09 -17.97 -15.62
N TYR A 260 9.47 -18.08 -14.45
CA TYR A 260 8.01 -18.01 -14.28
C TYR A 260 7.40 -16.73 -14.86
N PHE A 261 8.16 -15.63 -14.82
CA PHE A 261 7.71 -14.27 -15.13
C PHE A 261 8.44 -13.71 -16.36
N SER A 262 9.19 -14.53 -17.11
CA SER A 262 9.95 -14.07 -18.28
C SER A 262 9.05 -13.75 -19.47
N GLU A 263 7.82 -14.27 -19.50
CA GLU A 263 6.80 -13.83 -20.45
C GLU A 263 6.20 -12.50 -19.96
N ASP A 264 6.71 -11.40 -20.52
CA ASP A 264 6.22 -10.05 -20.27
C ASP A 264 5.81 -9.38 -21.57
N LEU A 265 4.54 -9.56 -21.95
CA LEU A 265 3.96 -9.07 -23.19
C LEU A 265 3.96 -7.54 -23.28
N PHE A 266 3.90 -6.82 -22.15
CA PHE A 266 4.05 -5.36 -22.18
C PHE A 266 5.43 -4.89 -22.64
N ALA A 267 6.45 -5.78 -22.65
CA ALA A 267 7.74 -5.46 -23.24
C ALA A 267 7.66 -5.14 -24.75
N ALA A 268 6.62 -5.63 -25.46
CA ALA A 268 6.40 -5.32 -26.87
C ALA A 268 6.21 -3.81 -27.15
N LEU A 269 5.76 -3.04 -26.15
CA LEU A 269 5.64 -1.58 -26.22
C LEU A 269 7.01 -0.85 -26.18
N GLY A 270 8.10 -1.55 -25.93
CA GLY A 270 9.45 -0.98 -25.84
C GLY A 270 9.53 0.13 -24.79
N ALA A 271 10.05 1.30 -25.18
CA ALA A 271 10.17 2.45 -24.29
C ALA A 271 8.82 3.10 -23.94
N ALA A 272 7.76 2.83 -24.69
CA ALA A 272 6.43 3.40 -24.47
C ALA A 272 5.56 2.54 -23.52
N ARG A 273 6.17 1.55 -22.87
CA ARG A 273 5.53 0.70 -21.86
C ARG A 273 5.27 1.48 -20.57
N PRO A 274 4.19 1.17 -19.84
CA PRO A 274 4.03 1.67 -18.49
C PRO A 274 5.18 1.24 -17.55
N ASP A 275 5.40 2.04 -16.50
CA ASP A 275 6.27 1.73 -15.37
C ASP A 275 5.95 0.32 -14.85
N PHE A 276 7.00 -0.49 -14.67
CA PHE A 276 6.80 -1.92 -14.41
C PHE A 276 7.78 -2.52 -13.41
N ARG A 277 8.80 -1.77 -12.98
CA ARG A 277 9.81 -2.28 -12.04
C ARG A 277 10.24 -1.19 -11.07
N TRP A 278 10.38 -1.54 -9.80
CA TRP A 278 10.73 -0.60 -8.75
C TRP A 278 11.74 -1.20 -7.78
N LEU A 279 12.72 -0.38 -7.39
CA LEU A 279 13.48 -0.59 -6.17
C LEU A 279 12.67 -0.04 -5.00
N ILE A 280 12.53 -0.85 -3.95
CA ILE A 280 11.75 -0.52 -2.78
C ILE A 280 12.65 -0.57 -1.55
N VAL A 281 12.77 0.54 -0.84
CA VAL A 281 13.53 0.62 0.42
C VAL A 281 12.68 1.33 1.46
N GLY A 282 12.63 0.78 2.67
CA GLY A 282 11.85 1.39 3.74
C GLY A 282 12.28 0.98 5.15
N PRO A 283 12.13 1.86 6.15
CA PRO A 283 12.29 1.49 7.56
C PRO A 283 11.17 0.57 8.05
N GLN A 284 11.33 0.02 9.25
CA GLN A 284 10.24 -0.65 9.95
C GLN A 284 8.98 0.25 9.99
N ARG A 285 7.79 -0.34 9.91
CA ARG A 285 6.46 0.30 9.82
C ARG A 285 6.12 1.02 8.52
N SER A 286 7.08 1.24 7.62
CA SER A 286 6.75 1.69 6.27
C SER A 286 6.14 0.57 5.43
N GLY A 287 5.56 0.91 4.27
CA GLY A 287 4.98 -0.08 3.37
C GLY A 287 3.95 0.51 2.42
N SER A 288 3.06 -0.36 1.93
CA SER A 288 2.00 0.00 0.99
C SER A 288 0.65 -0.42 1.56
N THR A 289 -0.31 0.52 1.58
CA THR A 289 -1.69 0.28 2.00
C THR A 289 -2.41 -0.64 1.00
N PHE A 290 -3.67 -1.01 1.28
CA PHE A 290 -4.43 -1.86 0.36
C PHE A 290 -4.58 -1.22 -1.00
N HIS A 291 -4.10 -1.93 -2.02
CA HIS A 291 -4.27 -1.56 -3.42
C HIS A 291 -4.39 -2.81 -4.28
N LYS A 292 -4.77 -2.60 -5.54
CA LYS A 292 -4.63 -3.57 -6.62
C LYS A 292 -3.55 -3.08 -7.55
N ASP A 293 -2.78 -4.01 -8.11
CA ASP A 293 -1.79 -3.66 -9.12
C ASP A 293 -2.45 -2.98 -10.34
N PRO A 294 -1.82 -1.93 -10.88
CA PRO A 294 -2.40 -1.16 -11.97
C PRO A 294 -2.53 -1.97 -13.26
N ASN A 295 -3.38 -1.49 -14.16
CA ASN A 295 -3.59 -2.06 -15.49
C ASN A 295 -4.04 -3.53 -15.49
N CYS A 296 -4.53 -4.04 -14.36
CA CYS A 296 -4.86 -5.46 -14.14
C CYS A 296 -3.68 -6.41 -14.39
N THR A 297 -2.45 -5.92 -14.19
CA THR A 297 -1.23 -6.71 -14.26
C THR A 297 -1.13 -7.68 -13.08
N SER A 298 -0.25 -8.67 -13.19
CA SER A 298 0.22 -9.46 -12.04
C SER A 298 1.61 -8.97 -11.67
N ALA A 299 2.03 -9.20 -10.43
CA ALA A 299 3.31 -8.76 -9.94
C ALA A 299 4.05 -9.88 -9.21
N TRP A 300 5.36 -9.68 -9.07
CA TRP A 300 6.17 -10.42 -8.11
C TRP A 300 7.00 -9.44 -7.30
N ASN A 301 7.20 -9.75 -6.00
CA ASN A 301 8.00 -8.96 -5.07
C ASN A 301 9.06 -9.84 -4.40
N ALA A 302 10.33 -9.50 -4.61
CA ALA A 302 11.46 -10.22 -4.03
C ALA A 302 12.06 -9.44 -2.86
N VAL A 303 12.08 -10.03 -1.67
CA VAL A 303 12.68 -9.44 -0.47
C VAL A 303 14.17 -9.76 -0.45
N ILE A 304 15.00 -8.73 -0.68
CA ILE A 304 16.46 -8.83 -0.74
C ILE A 304 17.08 -8.71 0.65
N LYS A 305 16.52 -7.84 1.50
CA LYS A 305 16.89 -7.64 2.92
C LYS A 305 15.64 -7.35 3.74
N GLY A 306 15.65 -7.79 5.00
CA GLY A 306 14.59 -7.55 5.98
C GLY A 306 13.40 -8.51 5.83
N ALA A 307 12.24 -8.08 6.33
CA ALA A 307 11.02 -8.88 6.30
C ALA A 307 9.77 -8.01 6.10
N LYS A 308 8.80 -8.54 5.35
CA LYS A 308 7.52 -7.89 5.03
C LYS A 308 6.36 -8.80 5.43
N LYS A 309 5.42 -8.29 6.23
CA LYS A 309 4.11 -8.91 6.44
C LYS A 309 3.20 -8.53 5.28
N TRP A 310 2.58 -9.53 4.66
CA TRP A 310 1.59 -9.35 3.61
C TRP A 310 0.21 -9.80 4.09
N VAL A 311 -0.80 -9.03 3.69
CA VAL A 311 -2.21 -9.37 3.86
C VAL A 311 -2.87 -9.22 2.49
N LEU A 312 -3.53 -10.26 2.01
CA LEU A 312 -4.11 -10.33 0.67
C LEU A 312 -5.57 -10.76 0.72
N PHE A 313 -6.41 -10.03 0.00
CA PHE A 313 -7.82 -10.39 -0.21
C PHE A 313 -8.07 -10.68 -1.70
N PRO A 314 -8.88 -11.71 -2.02
CA PRO A 314 -9.18 -12.06 -3.39
C PRO A 314 -9.92 -10.91 -4.10
N PRO A 315 -9.91 -10.84 -5.45
CA PRO A 315 -10.51 -9.72 -6.19
C PRO A 315 -11.99 -9.43 -5.88
N SER A 316 -12.74 -10.45 -5.44
CA SER A 316 -14.15 -10.39 -5.07
C SER A 316 -14.41 -9.93 -3.63
N CYS A 317 -13.38 -9.75 -2.81
CA CYS A 317 -13.51 -9.36 -1.42
C CYS A 317 -12.78 -8.04 -1.18
N ILE A 318 -13.53 -6.98 -0.89
CA ILE A 318 -12.97 -5.69 -0.51
C ILE A 318 -12.54 -5.79 0.97
N PRO A 319 -11.28 -5.44 1.32
CA PRO A 319 -10.82 -5.45 2.70
C PRO A 319 -11.68 -4.52 3.59
N PRO A 320 -11.96 -4.88 4.86
CA PRO A 320 -12.66 -3.96 5.76
C PRO A 320 -11.93 -2.62 5.92
N GLY A 321 -12.69 -1.53 6.03
CA GLY A 321 -12.17 -0.16 6.04
C GLY A 321 -11.75 0.38 4.67
N VAL A 322 -11.76 -0.44 3.60
CA VAL A 322 -11.43 -0.01 2.24
C VAL A 322 -12.70 0.26 1.45
N HIS A 323 -12.78 1.43 0.83
CA HIS A 323 -13.92 1.91 0.07
C HIS A 323 -13.46 2.44 -1.30
N PRO A 324 -13.39 1.58 -2.33
CA PRO A 324 -13.13 2.02 -3.69
C PRO A 324 -14.32 2.79 -4.27
N SER A 325 -14.06 3.76 -5.13
CA SER A 325 -15.05 4.41 -5.98
C SER A 325 -15.69 3.39 -6.95
N GLU A 326 -16.83 3.75 -7.54
CA GLU A 326 -17.56 2.87 -8.46
C GLU A 326 -16.72 2.42 -9.67
N ASP A 327 -15.86 3.31 -10.18
CA ASP A 327 -14.90 3.03 -11.26
C ASP A 327 -13.58 2.41 -10.77
N GLY A 328 -13.34 2.41 -9.45
CA GLY A 328 -12.14 1.89 -8.82
C GLY A 328 -10.90 2.78 -8.95
N LEU A 329 -11.05 4.05 -9.35
CA LEU A 329 -9.96 5.04 -9.38
C LEU A 329 -9.50 5.45 -8.00
N ASP A 330 -10.46 5.88 -7.18
CA ASP A 330 -10.20 6.42 -5.86
C ASP A 330 -10.43 5.34 -4.83
N VAL A 331 -9.50 5.19 -3.90
CA VAL A 331 -9.62 4.21 -2.82
C VAL A 331 -9.44 4.94 -1.51
N ALA A 332 -10.53 5.09 -0.76
CA ALA A 332 -10.46 5.50 0.63
C ALA A 332 -10.08 4.27 1.48
N ALA A 333 -9.01 4.38 2.25
CA ALA A 333 -8.51 3.33 3.13
C ALA A 333 -7.89 3.97 4.38
N PRO A 334 -7.67 3.21 5.47
CA PRO A 334 -6.90 3.69 6.62
C PRO A 334 -5.55 4.22 6.17
N VAL A 335 -5.15 5.36 6.74
CA VAL A 335 -3.99 6.10 6.25
C VAL A 335 -2.71 5.40 6.71
N SER A 336 -2.70 4.93 7.97
CA SER A 336 -1.60 4.12 8.50
C SER A 336 -1.86 2.62 8.30
N LEU A 337 -0.79 1.87 8.00
CA LEU A 337 -0.85 0.40 7.95
C LEU A 337 -1.25 -0.19 9.30
N VAL A 338 -0.73 0.40 10.38
CA VAL A 338 -0.99 -0.07 11.76
C VAL A 338 -2.42 0.25 12.18
N GLU A 339 -2.97 1.38 11.71
CA GLU A 339 -4.39 1.71 11.91
C GLU A 339 -5.30 0.60 11.37
N TRP A 340 -4.99 0.05 10.20
CA TRP A 340 -5.80 -1.04 9.66
C TRP A 340 -5.79 -2.27 10.58
N PHE A 341 -4.61 -2.67 11.07
CA PHE A 341 -4.49 -3.78 12.01
C PHE A 341 -5.23 -3.54 13.33
N LEU A 342 -5.20 -2.31 13.84
CA LEU A 342 -5.86 -1.95 15.10
C LEU A 342 -7.39 -1.99 15.00
N ASN A 343 -7.95 -1.56 13.87
CA ASN A 343 -9.39 -1.27 13.77
C ASN A 343 -10.16 -2.31 12.95
N PHE A 344 -9.51 -2.99 12.00
CA PHE A 344 -10.20 -3.75 10.95
C PHE A 344 -9.75 -5.21 10.85
N TYR A 345 -8.60 -5.58 11.42
CA TYR A 345 -8.09 -6.96 11.34
C TYR A 345 -9.01 -7.95 12.09
N ASP A 346 -9.30 -7.67 13.36
CA ASP A 346 -10.19 -8.52 14.16
C ASP A 346 -11.63 -8.52 13.59
N GLU A 347 -12.10 -7.37 13.09
CA GLU A 347 -13.40 -7.26 12.39
C GLU A 347 -13.49 -8.20 11.18
N ALA A 348 -12.42 -8.28 10.38
CA ALA A 348 -12.37 -9.18 9.23
C ALA A 348 -12.57 -10.65 9.66
N LEU A 349 -11.87 -11.06 10.71
CA LEU A 349 -11.91 -12.42 11.25
C LEU A 349 -13.29 -12.74 11.86
N GLU A 350 -13.87 -11.81 12.62
CA GLU A 350 -15.21 -11.94 13.21
C GLU A 350 -16.31 -12.08 12.15
N ARG A 351 -16.14 -11.42 10.99
CA ARG A 351 -17.03 -11.55 9.83
C ARG A 351 -16.82 -12.84 9.02
N GLY A 352 -15.92 -13.72 9.47
CA GLY A 352 -15.57 -14.96 8.77
C GLY A 352 -14.76 -14.73 7.50
N ILE A 353 -14.20 -13.53 7.30
CA ILE A 353 -13.33 -13.22 6.16
C ILE A 353 -11.90 -13.55 6.57
N GLN A 354 -11.37 -14.66 6.06
CA GLN A 354 -9.98 -15.04 6.30
C GLN A 354 -9.10 -14.51 5.15
N PRO A 355 -8.29 -13.46 5.39
CA PRO A 355 -7.31 -13.05 4.40
C PRO A 355 -6.25 -14.12 4.20
N LEU A 356 -5.59 -14.07 3.04
CA LEU A 356 -4.32 -14.76 2.86
C LEU A 356 -3.21 -13.90 3.45
N GLU A 357 -2.33 -14.51 4.21
CA GLU A 357 -1.30 -13.82 4.97
C GLU A 357 0.02 -14.61 4.91
N CYS A 358 1.13 -13.87 4.88
CA CYS A 358 2.46 -14.46 5.03
C CYS A 358 3.48 -13.42 5.49
N ILE A 359 4.60 -13.88 6.01
CA ILE A 359 5.80 -13.07 6.17
C ILE A 359 6.80 -13.50 5.09
N CYS A 360 7.09 -12.57 4.18
CA CYS A 360 8.18 -12.71 3.23
C CYS A 360 9.46 -12.20 3.89
N ARG A 361 10.37 -13.12 4.15
CA ARG A 361 11.68 -12.92 4.77
C ARG A 361 12.74 -12.70 3.69
N GLU A 362 13.93 -12.32 4.09
CA GLU A 362 15.09 -12.25 3.21
C GLU A 362 15.25 -13.55 2.40
N GLY A 363 15.27 -13.43 1.07
CA GLY A 363 15.37 -14.56 0.15
C GLY A 363 14.03 -15.01 -0.45
N ASP A 364 12.90 -14.60 0.12
CA ASP A 364 11.57 -14.95 -0.39
C ASP A 364 11.14 -14.07 -1.57
N LEU A 365 10.38 -14.67 -2.48
CA LEU A 365 9.68 -13.99 -3.58
C LEU A 365 8.18 -14.29 -3.49
N LEU A 366 7.34 -13.27 -3.41
CA LEU A 366 5.89 -13.40 -3.46
C LEU A 366 5.36 -13.14 -4.89
N PHE A 367 4.55 -14.06 -5.41
CA PHE A 367 3.72 -13.81 -6.59
C PHE A 367 2.35 -13.26 -6.17
N VAL A 368 1.98 -12.10 -6.73
CA VAL A 368 0.70 -11.42 -6.53
C VAL A 368 -0.10 -11.49 -7.84
N PRO A 369 -1.17 -12.30 -7.89
CA PRO A 369 -1.98 -12.44 -9.10
C PRO A 369 -2.82 -11.19 -9.38
N ARG A 370 -3.26 -11.04 -10.64
CA ARG A 370 -4.07 -9.89 -11.05
C ARG A 370 -5.28 -9.67 -10.13
N GLY A 371 -5.51 -8.39 -9.81
CA GLY A 371 -6.72 -7.93 -9.13
C GLY A 371 -6.81 -8.29 -7.64
N TRP A 372 -5.80 -8.92 -7.04
CA TRP A 372 -5.77 -9.14 -5.60
C TRP A 372 -5.53 -7.83 -4.86
N TRP A 373 -6.38 -7.57 -3.86
CA TRP A 373 -6.10 -6.51 -2.90
C TRP A 373 -4.95 -6.96 -2.02
N HIS A 374 -3.96 -6.11 -1.82
CA HIS A 374 -2.82 -6.45 -0.97
C HIS A 374 -2.25 -5.25 -0.23
N MET A 375 -1.82 -5.51 0.99
CA MET A 375 -1.08 -4.60 1.86
C MET A 375 0.25 -5.25 2.21
N ALA A 376 1.31 -4.44 2.31
CA ALA A 376 2.64 -4.88 2.73
C ALA A 376 3.18 -3.97 3.84
N LEU A 377 3.49 -4.54 5.00
CA LEU A 377 4.09 -3.85 6.16
C LEU A 377 5.53 -4.32 6.37
N ASN A 378 6.48 -3.39 6.36
CA ASN A 378 7.88 -3.68 6.69
C ASN A 378 8.02 -3.92 8.18
N LEU A 379 8.45 -5.12 8.57
CA LEU A 379 8.72 -5.49 9.95
C LEU A 379 10.10 -5.04 10.40
N GLU A 380 10.99 -4.75 9.44
CA GLU A 380 12.38 -4.34 9.62
C GLU A 380 12.78 -3.37 8.50
N HIS A 381 13.98 -2.78 8.58
CA HIS A 381 14.57 -2.11 7.43
C HIS A 381 14.64 -3.08 6.25
N SER A 382 13.92 -2.77 5.18
CA SER A 382 13.68 -3.71 4.09
C SER A 382 14.17 -3.15 2.77
N VAL A 383 14.79 -4.02 1.97
CA VAL A 383 15.15 -3.76 0.58
C VAL A 383 14.47 -4.83 -0.27
N ALA A 384 13.72 -4.42 -1.29
CA ALA A 384 13.04 -5.32 -2.20
C ALA A 384 13.09 -4.80 -3.63
N VAL A 385 12.91 -5.71 -4.59
CA VAL A 385 12.64 -5.37 -5.99
C VAL A 385 11.34 -6.02 -6.39
N THR A 386 10.50 -5.27 -7.09
CA THR A 386 9.18 -5.73 -7.54
C THR A 386 9.04 -5.44 -9.02
N GLN A 387 8.35 -6.33 -9.75
CA GLN A 387 7.95 -6.05 -11.12
C GLN A 387 6.53 -6.50 -11.42
N ASN A 388 5.86 -5.73 -12.27
CA ASN A 388 4.58 -6.06 -12.86
C ASN A 388 4.81 -6.60 -14.26
N PHE A 389 4.05 -7.63 -14.64
CA PHE A 389 4.22 -8.31 -15.92
C PHE A 389 2.87 -8.74 -16.50
N VAL A 390 2.87 -8.91 -17.82
CA VAL A 390 1.71 -9.42 -18.58
C VAL A 390 2.07 -10.75 -19.21
N SER A 391 1.39 -11.81 -18.82
CA SER A 391 1.50 -13.13 -19.45
C SER A 391 0.27 -13.42 -20.30
N GLN A 392 0.28 -14.51 -21.06
CA GLN A 392 -0.90 -14.97 -21.79
C GLN A 392 -2.11 -15.22 -20.89
N VAL A 393 -1.88 -15.54 -19.60
CA VAL A 393 -2.95 -15.82 -18.63
C VAL A 393 -3.73 -14.56 -18.26
N ASN A 394 -3.02 -13.47 -17.96
CA ASN A 394 -3.66 -12.21 -17.54
C ASN A 394 -3.97 -11.28 -18.73
N LEU A 395 -3.39 -11.52 -19.92
CA LEU A 395 -3.55 -10.70 -21.12
C LEU A 395 -5.01 -10.30 -21.45
N PRO A 396 -6.03 -11.19 -21.43
CA PRO A 396 -7.40 -10.78 -21.72
C PRO A 396 -7.94 -9.72 -20.76
N HIS A 397 -7.54 -9.79 -19.49
CA HIS A 397 -7.99 -8.89 -18.44
C HIS A 397 -7.29 -7.54 -18.56
N VAL A 398 -5.97 -7.56 -18.82
CA VAL A 398 -5.18 -6.37 -19.10
C VAL A 398 -5.74 -5.62 -20.30
N ARG A 399 -5.94 -6.30 -21.44
CA ARG A 399 -6.50 -5.72 -22.67
C ARG A 399 -7.90 -5.12 -22.46
N LYS A 400 -8.73 -5.75 -21.63
CA LYS A 400 -10.04 -5.18 -21.26
C LYS A 400 -9.89 -3.94 -20.37
N TYR A 401 -8.98 -3.98 -19.40
CA TYR A 401 -8.78 -2.92 -18.42
C TYR A 401 -8.26 -1.63 -19.07
N ILE A 402 -7.19 -1.73 -19.87
CA ILE A 402 -6.50 -0.55 -20.46
C ILE A 402 -7.33 0.20 -21.52
N LYS A 403 -8.48 -0.32 -21.93
CA LYS A 403 -9.46 0.42 -22.76
C LYS A 403 -10.16 1.53 -21.97
N GLN A 404 -10.16 1.45 -20.65
CA GLN A 404 -10.68 2.48 -19.76
C GLN A 404 -9.55 3.45 -19.44
N ALA A 405 -9.25 4.37 -20.37
CA ALA A 405 -8.07 5.23 -20.31
C ALA A 405 -7.88 5.99 -18.99
N HIS A 406 -8.97 6.38 -18.33
CA HIS A 406 -8.93 7.06 -17.03
C HIS A 406 -8.32 6.17 -15.92
N LEU A 407 -8.53 4.84 -15.98
CA LEU A 407 -7.99 3.85 -15.04
C LEU A 407 -6.53 3.48 -15.29
N VAL A 408 -5.97 3.86 -16.44
CA VAL A 408 -4.59 3.51 -16.80
C VAL A 408 -3.61 4.31 -15.95
N SER A 409 -2.56 3.65 -15.46
CA SER A 409 -1.48 4.30 -14.72
C SER A 409 -0.11 3.73 -15.10
N GLY A 410 0.96 4.36 -14.58
CA GLY A 410 2.35 4.04 -14.94
C GLY A 410 2.79 4.66 -16.26
N CYS A 411 2.02 5.54 -16.89
CA CYS A 411 2.43 6.31 -18.05
C CYS A 411 1.89 7.76 -17.99
N GLU A 412 2.44 8.61 -18.85
CA GLU A 412 2.03 10.00 -19.00
C GLU A 412 0.55 10.09 -19.35
N HIS A 413 -0.12 11.13 -18.85
CA HIS A 413 -1.58 11.28 -18.98
C HIS A 413 -2.06 11.26 -20.45
N GLU A 414 -1.27 11.89 -21.34
CA GLU A 414 -1.54 11.98 -22.78
C GLU A 414 -1.49 10.61 -23.48
N ASP A 415 -0.68 9.68 -22.96
CA ASP A 415 -0.44 8.37 -23.54
C ASP A 415 -1.47 7.30 -23.14
N ARG A 416 -2.28 7.59 -22.11
CA ARG A 416 -3.24 6.63 -21.53
C ARG A 416 -4.32 6.21 -22.51
N ALA A 417 -4.84 7.16 -23.28
CA ALA A 417 -5.94 6.92 -24.23
C ALA A 417 -5.54 6.00 -25.38
N SER A 418 -4.28 6.09 -25.84
CA SER A 418 -3.76 5.30 -26.97
C SER A 418 -3.12 3.97 -26.54
N LEU A 419 -2.96 3.71 -25.24
CA LEU A 419 -2.21 2.55 -24.74
C LEU A 419 -2.79 1.24 -25.25
N ALA A 420 -4.12 1.09 -25.26
CA ALA A 420 -4.77 -0.13 -25.73
C ALA A 420 -4.48 -0.42 -27.21
N GLU A 421 -4.58 0.60 -28.06
CA GLU A 421 -4.34 0.47 -29.51
C GLU A 421 -2.86 0.20 -29.80
N ARG A 422 -1.96 0.94 -29.15
CA ARG A 422 -0.50 0.72 -29.26
C ARG A 422 -0.11 -0.69 -28.82
N PHE A 423 -0.73 -1.19 -27.75
CA PHE A 423 -0.43 -2.53 -27.25
C PHE A 423 -0.94 -3.62 -28.20
N ASP A 424 -2.17 -3.49 -28.70
CA ASP A 424 -2.73 -4.42 -29.68
C ASP A 424 -1.89 -4.44 -30.98
N HIS A 425 -1.45 -3.28 -31.48
CA HIS A 425 -0.54 -3.19 -32.63
C HIS A 425 0.81 -3.88 -32.36
N ALA A 426 1.43 -3.60 -31.21
CA ALA A 426 2.71 -4.20 -30.84
C ALA A 426 2.61 -5.74 -30.71
N LEU A 427 1.51 -6.26 -30.17
CA LEU A 427 1.24 -7.70 -30.12
C LEU A 427 1.04 -8.30 -31.50
N GLN A 428 0.30 -7.63 -32.38
CA GLN A 428 0.09 -8.09 -33.74
C GLN A 428 1.41 -8.18 -34.53
N GLU A 429 2.30 -7.21 -34.35
CA GLU A 429 3.58 -7.14 -35.04
C GLU A 429 4.60 -8.17 -34.49
N GLN A 430 4.74 -8.26 -33.17
CA GLN A 430 5.80 -9.06 -32.53
C GLN A 430 5.35 -10.49 -32.16
N HIS A 431 4.04 -10.70 -31.98
CA HIS A 431 3.45 -11.97 -31.56
C HIS A 431 2.18 -12.34 -32.37
N PRO A 432 2.25 -12.41 -33.72
CA PRO A 432 1.07 -12.55 -34.59
C PRO A 432 0.23 -13.80 -34.29
N ALA A 433 0.86 -14.94 -34.01
CA ALA A 433 0.14 -16.19 -33.70
C ALA A 433 -0.67 -16.09 -32.39
N LEU A 434 -0.10 -15.44 -31.36
CA LEU A 434 -0.80 -15.20 -30.10
C LEU A 434 -1.94 -14.21 -30.31
N TRP A 435 -1.72 -13.15 -31.09
CA TRP A 435 -2.73 -12.16 -31.43
C TRP A 435 -3.93 -12.79 -32.13
N GLU A 436 -3.71 -13.60 -33.16
CA GLU A 436 -4.78 -14.33 -33.86
C GLU A 436 -5.59 -15.22 -32.91
N GLN A 437 -4.90 -15.93 -32.00
CA GLN A 437 -5.54 -16.76 -30.99
C GLN A 437 -6.42 -15.95 -30.05
N GLU A 438 -5.95 -14.79 -29.58
CA GLU A 438 -6.72 -13.93 -28.67
C GLU A 438 -7.91 -13.25 -29.37
N VAL A 439 -7.75 -12.80 -30.62
CA VAL A 439 -8.87 -12.26 -31.42
C VAL A 439 -9.96 -13.31 -31.62
N LYS A 440 -9.56 -14.56 -31.90
CA LYS A 440 -10.50 -15.69 -32.00
C LYS A 440 -11.23 -15.92 -30.67
N LYS A 441 -10.50 -16.02 -29.55
CA LYS A 441 -11.09 -16.19 -28.21
C LYS A 441 -12.02 -15.04 -27.84
N ASP A 442 -11.67 -13.79 -28.15
CA ASP A 442 -12.52 -12.63 -27.88
C ASP A 442 -13.82 -12.68 -28.68
N SER A 443 -13.77 -13.17 -29.92
CA SER A 443 -14.96 -13.37 -30.77
C SER A 443 -15.87 -14.44 -30.17
N GLU A 444 -15.30 -15.59 -29.78
CA GLU A 444 -16.04 -16.67 -29.10
C GLU A 444 -16.64 -16.22 -27.75
N ARG A 445 -15.92 -15.41 -26.96
CA ARG A 445 -16.42 -14.83 -25.69
C ARG A 445 -17.61 -13.90 -25.93
N LYS A 446 -17.54 -13.04 -26.96
CA LYS A 446 -18.63 -12.14 -27.32
C LYS A 446 -19.87 -12.91 -27.76
N GLU A 447 -19.70 -13.95 -28.57
CA GLU A 447 -20.80 -14.82 -29.02
C GLU A 447 -21.47 -15.53 -27.83
N ARG A 448 -20.67 -16.12 -26.92
CA ARG A 448 -21.20 -16.74 -25.69
C ARG A 448 -21.95 -15.74 -24.81
N ALA A 449 -21.43 -14.52 -24.64
CA ALA A 449 -22.09 -13.47 -23.87
C ALA A 449 -23.40 -13.00 -24.53
N HIS A 450 -23.44 -12.91 -25.86
CA HIS A 450 -24.65 -12.61 -26.61
C HIS A 450 -25.70 -13.70 -26.44
N ASN A 451 -25.32 -14.97 -26.59
CA ASN A 451 -26.22 -16.12 -26.42
C ASN A 451 -26.73 -16.24 -24.98
N SER A 452 -25.88 -15.99 -23.98
CA SER A 452 -26.28 -15.97 -22.56
C SER A 452 -27.28 -14.84 -22.26
N LYS A 453 -27.07 -13.63 -22.81
CA LYS A 453 -28.03 -12.52 -22.69
C LYS A 453 -29.34 -12.81 -23.42
N ALA A 454 -29.28 -13.44 -24.59
CA ALA A 454 -30.47 -13.85 -25.32
C ALA A 454 -31.29 -14.86 -24.50
N LEU A 455 -30.62 -15.88 -23.94
CA LEU A 455 -31.25 -16.85 -23.03
C LEU A 455 -31.83 -16.18 -21.79
N SER A 456 -31.10 -15.31 -21.10
CA SER A 456 -31.62 -14.61 -19.92
C SER A 456 -32.83 -13.74 -20.25
N ASN A 457 -32.84 -13.10 -21.42
CA ASN A 457 -33.96 -12.28 -21.88
C ASN A 457 -35.19 -13.13 -22.23
N LEU A 458 -34.98 -14.31 -22.84
CA LEU A 458 -36.04 -15.31 -23.08
C LEU A 458 -36.69 -15.76 -21.77
N PHE A 459 -35.89 -16.07 -20.74
CA PHE A 459 -36.40 -16.46 -19.42
C PHE A 459 -36.99 -15.29 -18.62
N ALA A 460 -36.57 -14.06 -18.87
CA ALA A 460 -37.17 -12.86 -18.28
C ALA A 460 -38.51 -12.48 -18.93
N SER A 461 -38.69 -12.77 -20.23
CA SER A 461 -39.95 -12.51 -20.94
C SER A 461 -41.06 -13.51 -20.64
N ASP A 462 -40.73 -14.72 -20.18
CA ASP A 462 -41.71 -15.78 -19.86
C ASP A 462 -42.28 -15.69 -18.42
N GLY A 463 -41.87 -14.68 -17.64
CA GLY A 463 -42.39 -14.42 -16.29
C GLY A 463 -43.87 -14.01 -16.19
N ASN A 464 -44.62 -13.99 -17.29
CA ASN A 464 -46.05 -13.65 -17.31
C ASN A 464 -46.97 -14.77 -17.82
N THR A 465 -46.49 -16.01 -17.92
CA THR A 465 -47.37 -17.17 -18.13
C THR A 465 -47.05 -18.26 -17.13
N GLY A 466 -47.90 -18.41 -16.11
CA GLY A 466 -47.81 -19.48 -15.14
C GLY A 466 -47.94 -20.85 -15.81
N LYS A 467 -46.80 -21.51 -16.00
CA LYS A 467 -46.69 -22.97 -16.10
C LYS A 467 -45.39 -23.39 -15.41
N GLU A 468 -45.54 -24.12 -14.31
CA GLU A 468 -44.46 -24.85 -13.67
C GLU A 468 -43.82 -25.80 -14.69
N PHE A 469 -42.55 -25.58 -15.02
CA PHE A 469 -41.70 -26.58 -15.66
C PHE A 469 -40.85 -27.25 -14.58
N CYS A 470 -41.22 -28.48 -14.24
CA CYS A 470 -40.47 -29.33 -13.33
C CYS A 470 -39.40 -30.09 -14.13
N PHE A 471 -38.11 -29.84 -13.85
CA PHE A 471 -37.04 -30.69 -14.37
C PHE A 471 -36.94 -31.96 -13.52
N ASN A 472 -37.40 -33.07 -14.08
CA ASN A 472 -37.20 -34.40 -13.51
C ASN A 472 -35.82 -34.91 -13.99
N PHE A 473 -34.80 -34.87 -13.13
CA PHE A 473 -33.58 -35.64 -13.37
C PHE A 473 -33.86 -37.10 -13.03
N GLY A 474 -34.17 -37.90 -14.05
CA GLY A 474 -34.16 -39.35 -13.94
C GLY A 474 -32.75 -39.84 -13.65
N ALA A 475 -32.50 -40.21 -12.40
CA ALA A 475 -31.36 -41.02 -12.02
C ALA A 475 -31.84 -42.48 -11.97
N ASP A 476 -31.46 -43.25 -13.00
CA ASP A 476 -31.49 -44.71 -12.91
C ASP A 476 -30.36 -45.14 -11.96
N ASN A 477 -30.73 -45.55 -10.74
CA ASN A 477 -30.18 -46.76 -10.15
C ASN A 477 -30.99 -47.21 -8.93
N GLU A 478 -31.36 -48.49 -8.97
CA GLU A 478 -32.18 -49.21 -8.01
C GLU A 478 -31.49 -49.49 -6.66
N MET A 479 -32.32 -49.58 -5.61
CA MET A 479 -32.18 -50.30 -4.32
C MET A 479 -31.11 -49.80 -3.31
N ALA A 480 -31.34 -49.68 -2.00
CA ALA A 480 -32.44 -50.09 -1.12
C ALA A 480 -32.36 -49.38 0.26
N THR A 481 -33.54 -49.02 0.78
CA THR A 481 -34.04 -49.02 2.18
C THR A 481 -33.36 -48.26 3.34
N ASN A 482 -34.17 -47.37 3.96
CA ASN A 482 -34.29 -46.92 5.37
C ASN A 482 -33.09 -46.19 6.00
N ASP A 483 -33.21 -45.10 6.78
CA ASP A 483 -34.24 -44.68 7.74
C ASP A 483 -34.06 -43.17 8.09
N ASP A 484 -35.10 -42.61 8.69
CA ASP A 484 -35.38 -41.25 9.14
C ASP A 484 -34.24 -40.36 9.68
N SER A 485 -34.24 -39.07 9.31
CA SER A 485 -34.72 -38.01 10.22
C SER A 485 -34.48 -36.60 9.66
N ALA A 486 -35.58 -35.87 9.57
CA ALA A 486 -35.65 -34.46 9.21
C ALA A 486 -34.98 -33.54 10.25
N LYS A 487 -34.42 -32.43 9.77
CA LYS A 487 -34.55 -31.10 10.41
C LYS A 487 -34.23 -29.98 9.41
N ASN A 488 -35.30 -29.38 8.91
CA ASN A 488 -35.36 -28.04 8.34
C ASN A 488 -34.76 -27.02 9.33
N PHE A 489 -34.09 -25.97 8.86
CA PHE A 489 -34.46 -24.60 9.18
C PHE A 489 -33.95 -23.60 8.12
N LYS A 490 -34.87 -22.74 7.69
CA LYS A 490 -34.79 -21.74 6.61
C LYS A 490 -34.10 -20.47 7.09
N PHE A 491 -33.39 -19.80 6.18
CA PHE A 491 -33.07 -18.38 6.27
C PHE A 491 -34.27 -17.56 5.74
N ASN A 492 -34.66 -16.54 6.50
CA ASN A 492 -35.49 -15.43 6.00
C ASN A 492 -34.56 -14.25 5.66
N PHE A 493 -34.95 -13.55 4.60
CA PHE A 493 -34.29 -12.43 3.92
C PHE A 493 -33.68 -11.35 4.81
#